data_AF-A0A353EQ84-F1
#
_entry.id   AF-A0A353EQ84-F1
#
_cell.length_a   1.000
_cell.length_b   1.000
_cell.length_c   1.000
_cell.angle_alpha   90.00
_cell.angle_beta   90.00
_cell.angle_gamma   90.00
#
_symmetry.space_group_name_H-M   'P 1'
#
loop_
_entity.id
_entity.type
_entity.pdbx_description
1 polymer ?
#
loop_
_entity_poly.entity_id
_entity_poly.type
_entity_poly.pdbx_seq_one_letter_code
_entity_poly.pdbx_strand_id
1 'polypeptide(L)' 'VTRCAINPTSSLAREQQTITNSGEKTTIATKGRHDPCLLPRFIPMGEAMMAITLADHLLRHRAQNLA' A
#
# COMPACT_ATOMS: atom_id res chain seq x y z
N VAL A 1 -17.83 8.76 -0.63
CA VAL A 1 -17.49 7.31 -0.73
C VAL A 1 -16.20 7.19 -1.50
N THR A 2 -15.22 6.46 -0.99
CA THR A 2 -13.93 6.20 -1.65
C THR A 2 -13.82 4.73 -2.03
N ARG A 3 -13.12 4.44 -3.13
CA ARG A 3 -12.78 3.08 -3.58
C ARG A 3 -11.30 3.07 -3.93
N CYS A 4 -10.61 2.01 -3.51
CA CYS A 4 -9.18 1.85 -3.75
C CYS A 4 -8.95 0.55 -4.52
N ALA A 5 -8.06 0.60 -5.51
CA ALA A 5 -7.54 -0.59 -6.18
C ALA A 5 -6.13 -0.89 -5.63
N ILE A 6 -5.88 -2.15 -5.31
CA ILE A 6 -4.63 -2.60 -4.70
C ILE A 6 -4.08 -3.69 -5.62
N ASN A 7 -2.80 -3.57 -5.98
CA ASN A 7 -2.13 -4.60 -6.75
C ASN A 7 -2.05 -5.92 -5.96
N PRO A 8 -2.01 -7.08 -6.65
CA PRO A 8 -1.69 -8.35 -6.01
C PRO A 8 -0.31 -8.32 -5.32
N THR A 9 -0.07 -9.31 -4.49
CA THR A 9 1.23 -9.49 -3.84
C THR A 9 2.32 -9.79 -4.86
N SER A 10 3.42 -9.04 -4.82
CA SER A 10 4.57 -9.23 -5.71
C SER A 10 5.43 -10.44 -5.31
N SER A 11 5.40 -10.81 -4.02
CA SER A 11 6.10 -11.98 -3.48
C SER A 11 5.40 -13.26 -3.90
N LEU A 12 5.89 -13.89 -4.95
CA LEU A 12 5.36 -15.14 -5.48
C LEU A 12 6.39 -16.26 -5.33
N ALA A 13 5.90 -17.45 -4.98
CA ALA A 13 6.72 -18.65 -4.93
C ALA A 13 7.16 -19.12 -6.34
N ARG A 14 6.47 -18.66 -7.39
CA ARG A 14 6.84 -18.94 -8.78
C ARG A 14 8.04 -18.08 -9.18
N GLU A 15 8.94 -18.69 -9.94
CA GLU A 15 10.06 -18.00 -10.55
C GLU A 15 9.59 -16.92 -11.53
N GLN A 16 10.21 -15.74 -11.43
CA GLN A 16 9.91 -14.55 -12.22
C GLN A 16 11.20 -13.96 -12.76
N GLN A 17 11.15 -13.41 -13.98
CA GLN A 17 12.26 -12.69 -14.59
C GLN A 17 12.38 -11.30 -13.96
N THR A 18 13.59 -10.88 -13.64
CA THR A 18 13.90 -9.56 -13.09
C THR A 18 15.33 -9.15 -13.45
N ILE A 19 15.83 -8.06 -12.87
CA ILE A 19 17.21 -7.61 -12.99
C ILE A 19 17.85 -7.39 -11.61
N THR A 20 19.17 -7.51 -11.55
CA THR A 20 19.96 -7.09 -10.39
C THR A 20 20.09 -5.56 -10.35
N ASN A 21 20.62 -5.02 -9.25
CA ASN A 21 20.94 -3.58 -9.15
C ASN A 21 22.03 -3.14 -10.15
N SER A 22 22.84 -4.07 -10.69
CA SER A 22 23.80 -3.80 -11.76
C SER A 22 23.18 -3.87 -13.17
N GLY A 23 21.89 -4.19 -13.29
CA GLY A 23 21.16 -4.28 -14.56
C GLY A 23 21.27 -5.63 -15.26
N GLU A 24 21.86 -6.63 -14.62
CA GLU A 24 22.01 -7.97 -15.19
C GLU A 24 20.70 -8.77 -15.06
N LYS A 25 20.32 -9.48 -16.12
CA LYS A 25 19.12 -10.33 -16.13
C LYS A 25 19.27 -11.48 -15.14
N THR A 26 18.27 -11.71 -14.33
CA THR A 26 18.24 -12.79 -13.35
C THR A 26 16.80 -13.25 -13.09
N THR A 27 16.64 -14.28 -12.27
CA THR A 27 15.33 -14.74 -11.82
C THR A 27 15.18 -14.60 -10.31
N ILE A 28 13.94 -14.44 -9.86
CA ILE A 28 13.60 -14.38 -8.44
C ILE A 28 12.38 -15.26 -8.15
N ALA A 29 12.46 -16.01 -7.05
CA ALA A 29 11.35 -16.75 -6.47
C ALA A 29 11.40 -16.55 -4.96
N THR A 30 10.30 -16.07 -4.36
CA THR A 30 10.28 -15.78 -2.92
C THR A 30 9.98 -17.06 -2.13
N LYS A 31 10.83 -17.38 -1.15
CA LYS A 31 10.65 -18.53 -0.24
C LYS A 31 10.08 -18.07 1.10
N GLY A 32 9.23 -18.89 1.72
CA GLY A 32 8.65 -18.61 3.03
C GLY A 32 7.17 -18.21 2.98
N ARG A 33 6.62 -17.81 4.13
CA ARG A 33 5.20 -17.47 4.26
C ARG A 33 4.98 -16.00 3.92
N HIS A 34 4.29 -15.75 2.81
CA HIS A 34 3.84 -14.43 2.41
C HIS A 34 2.32 -14.40 2.34
N ASP A 35 1.75 -13.21 2.45
CA ASP A 35 0.32 -13.04 2.29
C ASP A 35 -0.09 -13.43 0.86
N PRO A 36 -1.10 -14.28 0.66
CA PRO A 36 -1.67 -14.51 -0.66
C PRO A 36 -2.58 -13.37 -1.10
N CYS A 37 -3.01 -12.52 -0.16
CA CYS A 37 -3.86 -11.36 -0.40
C CYS A 37 -3.62 -10.30 0.69
N LEU A 38 -3.29 -9.07 0.29
CA LEU A 38 -3.04 -7.95 1.21
C LEU A 38 -4.33 -7.20 1.61
N LEU A 39 -5.45 -7.44 0.91
CA LEU A 39 -6.69 -6.68 1.08
C LEU A 39 -7.24 -6.69 2.51
N PRO A 40 -7.27 -7.82 3.24
CA PRO A 40 -7.75 -7.82 4.62
C PRO A 40 -6.93 -6.92 5.54
N ARG A 41 -5.62 -6.82 5.28
CA ARG A 41 -4.71 -5.92 6.01
C ARG A 41 -4.86 -4.47 5.56
N PHE A 42 -5.18 -4.24 4.29
CA PHE A 42 -5.35 -2.92 3.71
C PHE A 42 -6.57 -2.16 4.27
N ILE A 43 -7.70 -2.84 4.47
CA ILE A 43 -8.95 -2.20 4.92
C ILE A 43 -8.75 -1.29 6.16
N PRO A 44 -8.22 -1.78 7.30
CA PRO A 44 -8.02 -0.92 8.46
C PRO A 44 -7.00 0.20 8.22
N MET A 45 -5.99 -0.03 7.37
CA MET A 45 -5.04 1.03 6.99
C MET A 45 -5.73 2.12 6.17
N GLY A 46 -6.54 1.75 5.18
CA GLY A 46 -7.28 2.69 4.34
C GLY A 46 -8.28 3.54 5.13
N GLU A 47 -9.00 2.92 6.08
CA GLU A 47 -9.92 3.63 6.98
C GLU A 47 -9.18 4.63 7.87
N ALA A 48 -8.05 4.22 8.46
CA ALA A 48 -7.22 5.12 9.28
C ALA A 48 -6.69 6.31 8.47
N MET A 49 -6.20 6.07 7.24
CA MET A 49 -5.70 7.13 6.36
C MET A 49 -6.81 8.12 5.98
N MET A 50 -8.02 7.64 5.72
CA MET A 50 -9.18 8.50 5.48
C MET A 50 -9.52 9.34 6.71
N ALA A 51 -9.55 8.74 7.90
CA ALA A 51 -9.84 9.45 9.14
C ALA A 51 -8.82 10.54 9.44
N ILE A 52 -7.52 10.25 9.29
CA ILE A 52 -6.44 11.22 9.50
C ILE A 52 -6.56 12.39 8.52
N THR A 53 -6.84 12.10 7.24
CA THR A 53 -6.99 13.14 6.20
C THR A 53 -8.17 14.07 6.51
N LEU A 54 -9.31 13.50 6.91
CA LEU A 54 -10.49 14.30 7.28
C LEU A 54 -10.26 15.12 8.54
N ALA A 55 -9.56 14.57 9.53
CA ALA A 55 -9.19 15.29 10.75
C ALA A 55 -8.27 16.49 10.45
N ASP A 56 -7.27 16.32 9.58
CA ASP A 56 -6.40 17.41 9.14
C ASP A 56 -7.22 18.52 8.46
N HIS A 57 -8.13 18.18 7.54
CA HIS A 57 -9.00 19.17 6.91
C HIS A 57 -9.89 19.92 7.91
N LEU A 58 -10.43 19.24 8.91
CA LEU A 58 -11.21 19.87 9.98
C LEU A 58 -10.36 20.88 10.77
N LEU A 59 -9.14 20.50 11.14
CA LEU A 59 -8.24 21.38 11.90
C LEU A 59 -7.81 22.61 11.07
N ARG A 60 -7.52 22.43 9.78
CA ARG A 60 -7.20 23.54 8.87
C ARG A 60 -8.37 24.52 8.72
N HIS A 61 -9.58 23.99 8.55
CA HIS A 61 -10.78 24.82 8.47
C HIS A 61 -10.99 25.63 9.76
N ARG A 62 -10.81 25.00 10.93
CA ARG A 62 -10.86 25.71 12.22
C ARG A 62 -9.81 26.82 12.30
N ALA A 63 -8.56 26.52 11.94
CA ALA A 63 -7.46 27.49 12.01
C ALA A 63 -7.67 28.71 11.07
N GLN A 64 -8.34 28.52 9.93
CA GLN A 64 -8.65 29.61 8.99
C GLN A 64 -9.81 30.49 9.46
N ASN A 65 -10.77 29.94 10.22
CA ASN A 65 -11.99 30.63 10.65
C ASN A 65 -11.97 31.11 12.11
N LEU A 66 -10.85 30.89 12.82
CA LEU A 66 -10.61 31.40 14.18
C LEU A 66 -9.91 32.78 14.18
N ALA A 67 -9.88 33.46 13.03
CA ALA A 67 -9.47 34.85 12.87
C ALA A 67 -10.70 35.77 12.73
#